data_AF-A0A2U1WJX5-F1
#
_entry.id   AF-A0A2U1WJX5-F1
#
_cell.length_a   1.000
_cell.length_b   1.000
_cell.length_c   1.000
_cell.angle_alpha   90.00
_cell.angle_beta   90.00
_cell.angle_gamma   90.00
#
_symmetry.space_group_name_H-M   'P 1'
#
loop_
_entity.id
_entity.type
_entity.pdbx_description
1 polymer ?
#
loop_
_entity_poly.entity_id
_entity_poly.type
_entity_poly.pdbx_seq_one_letter_code
_entity_poly.pdbx_strand_id
1 'polypeptide(L)'
;MTGGAAPPPAGSDGPLHDLVRRLLEDVRRKAGIRHDRPLERKLVRILAAMPLAVLEEWVAQIEGAPADSPDWLSLIENLTIHETYFFRDLPHHTYLRGHLLPRLIAERATTRILRLWSAGCATGEEAYGLAIVTLEALADAGHARRTAQGLETDWTVEVLGTDLSRIAVRQAANACYGGEGLGPFREMPSDYESWFVPLGAEA
;
A
#
# COMPACT_ATOMS: atom_id res chain seq x y z
N MET A 1 -41.66 -4.16 -47.72
CA MET A 1 -40.36 -4.82 -47.50
C MET A 1 -39.54 -3.92 -46.60
N THR A 2 -39.67 -4.10 -45.29
CA THR A 2 -38.95 -3.33 -44.27
C THR A 2 -37.62 -4.02 -44.02
N GLY A 3 -36.54 -3.46 -44.57
CA GLY A 3 -35.18 -3.91 -44.27
C GLY A 3 -34.86 -3.60 -42.82
N GLY A 4 -35.02 -4.58 -41.94
CA GLY A 4 -34.51 -4.52 -40.58
C GLY A 4 -32.98 -4.53 -40.66
N ALA A 5 -32.37 -3.40 -40.31
CA ALA A 5 -30.93 -3.34 -40.11
C ALA A 5 -30.54 -4.37 -39.04
N ALA A 6 -29.56 -5.22 -39.35
CA ALA A 6 -29.01 -6.17 -38.41
C ALA A 6 -28.49 -5.42 -37.16
N PRO A 7 -28.63 -5.98 -35.95
CA PRO A 7 -28.06 -5.37 -34.75
C PRO A 7 -26.54 -5.22 -34.93
N PRO A 8 -25.95 -4.10 -34.46
CA PRO A 8 -24.51 -3.88 -34.60
C PRO A 8 -23.73 -4.98 -33.89
N PRO A 9 -22.55 -5.38 -34.42
CA PRO A 9 -21.72 -6.41 -33.80
C PRO A 9 -21.33 -5.97 -32.38
N ALA A 10 -21.30 -6.92 -31.45
CA ALA A 10 -20.82 -6.69 -30.10
C ALA A 10 -19.31 -6.40 -30.12
N GLY A 11 -18.95 -5.13 -30.28
CA GLY A 11 -17.55 -4.71 -30.36
C GLY A 11 -17.38 -3.31 -30.95
N SER A 12 -17.71 -2.28 -30.16
CA SER A 12 -16.94 -1.04 -30.03
C SER A 12 -17.71 -0.14 -29.07
N ASP A 13 -17.28 -0.03 -27.82
CA ASP A 13 -17.90 0.90 -26.86
C ASP A 13 -17.55 2.38 -27.19
N GLY A 14 -17.01 2.65 -28.38
CA GLY A 14 -16.59 3.98 -28.84
C GLY A 14 -15.13 4.29 -28.48
N PRO A 15 -14.53 5.30 -29.14
CA PRO A 15 -13.10 5.58 -29.05
C PRO A 15 -12.61 5.89 -27.63
N LEU A 16 -13.46 6.47 -26.79
CA LEU A 16 -13.17 6.72 -25.38
C LEU A 16 -12.91 5.42 -24.60
N HIS A 17 -13.73 4.38 -24.81
CA HIS A 17 -13.56 3.12 -24.10
C HIS A 17 -12.29 2.41 -24.55
N ASP A 18 -11.94 2.49 -25.83
CA ASP A 18 -10.71 1.91 -26.36
C ASP A 18 -9.47 2.59 -25.76
N LEU A 19 -9.49 3.91 -25.58
CA LEU A 19 -8.43 4.67 -24.89
C LEU A 19 -8.31 4.27 -23.42
N VAL A 20 -9.43 4.15 -22.70
CA VAL A 20 -9.42 3.73 -21.30
C VAL A 20 -8.86 2.30 -21.17
N ARG A 21 -9.24 1.39 -22.07
CA ARG A 21 -8.71 0.01 -22.07
C ARG A 21 -7.22 -0.02 -22.32
N ARG A 22 -6.74 0.76 -23.29
CA ARG A 22 -5.30 0.89 -23.57
C ARG A 22 -4.53 1.39 -22.36
N LEU A 23 -5.03 2.45 -21.71
CA LEU A 23 -4.45 2.99 -20.48
C LEU A 23 -4.38 1.92 -19.37
N LEU A 24 -5.48 1.22 -19.14
CA LEU A 24 -5.59 0.19 -18.12
C LEU A 24 -4.73 -1.05 -18.42
N GLU A 25 -4.55 -1.37 -19.70
CA GLU A 25 -3.64 -2.42 -20.16
C GLU A 25 -2.18 -2.01 -19.96
N ASP A 26 -1.83 -0.75 -20.20
CA ASP A 26 -0.49 -0.25 -19.90
C ASP A 26 -0.20 -0.31 -18.39
N VAL A 27 -1.19 0.06 -17.57
CA VAL A 27 -1.10 -0.05 -16.09
C VAL A 27 -0.86 -1.50 -15.67
N ARG A 28 -1.60 -2.45 -16.27
CA ARG A 28 -1.37 -3.88 -16.04
C ARG A 28 0.04 -4.32 -16.43
N ARG A 29 0.52 -3.87 -17.60
CA ARG A 29 1.82 -4.25 -18.14
C ARG A 29 2.99 -3.71 -17.30
N LYS A 30 2.95 -2.42 -16.95
CA LYS A 30 4.06 -1.73 -16.26
C LYS A 30 4.01 -1.88 -14.74
N ALA A 31 2.82 -1.97 -14.13
CA ALA A 31 2.65 -2.02 -12.68
C ALA A 31 2.06 -3.34 -12.15
N GLY A 32 1.62 -4.25 -13.02
CA GLY A 32 1.00 -5.52 -12.60
C GLY A 32 -0.41 -5.38 -12.01
N ILE A 33 -0.96 -4.17 -11.96
CA ILE A 33 -2.28 -3.89 -11.39
C ILE A 33 -3.36 -4.37 -12.36
N ARG A 34 -4.15 -5.35 -11.92
CA ARG A 34 -5.34 -5.79 -12.65
C ARG A 34 -6.50 -4.87 -12.31
N HIS A 35 -7.17 -4.38 -13.34
CA HIS A 35 -8.36 -3.55 -13.21
C HIS A 35 -9.62 -4.41 -13.30
N ASP A 36 -10.69 -3.91 -12.70
CA ASP A 36 -12.02 -4.49 -12.79
C ASP A 36 -12.95 -3.63 -13.67
N ARG A 37 -14.10 -4.19 -14.02
CA ARG A 37 -15.10 -3.47 -14.84
C ARG A 37 -15.63 -2.21 -14.14
N PRO A 38 -15.87 -2.17 -12.81
CA PRO A 38 -16.20 -0.95 -12.10
C PRO A 38 -15.20 0.19 -12.31
N LEU A 39 -13.90 -0.06 -12.22
CA LEU A 39 -12.86 0.94 -12.45
C LEU A 39 -12.87 1.44 -13.89
N GLU A 40 -12.96 0.54 -14.87
CA GLU A 40 -13.08 0.90 -16.30
C GLU A 40 -14.26 1.85 -16.53
N ARG A 41 -15.46 1.50 -16.04
CA ARG A 41 -16.65 2.36 -16.14
C ARG A 41 -16.48 3.70 -15.44
N LYS A 42 -15.82 3.71 -14.27
CA LYS A 42 -15.53 4.95 -13.53
C LYS A 42 -14.62 5.87 -14.35
N LEU A 43 -13.55 5.32 -14.93
CA LEU A 43 -12.61 6.08 -15.77
C LEU A 43 -13.26 6.62 -17.03
N VAL A 44 -14.03 5.79 -17.76
CA VAL A 44 -14.81 6.26 -18.91
C VAL A 44 -15.70 7.44 -18.51
N ARG A 45 -16.42 7.34 -17.40
CA ARG A 45 -17.30 8.41 -16.92
C ARG A 45 -16.54 9.69 -16.57
N ILE A 46 -15.38 9.59 -15.92
CA ILE A 46 -14.57 10.75 -15.51
C ILE A 46 -13.93 11.43 -16.73
N LEU A 47 -13.41 10.62 -17.66
CA LEU A 47 -12.68 11.10 -18.84
C LEU A 47 -13.61 11.58 -19.97
N ALA A 48 -14.91 11.23 -19.93
CA ALA A 48 -15.89 11.66 -20.92
C ALA A 48 -16.03 13.18 -21.07
N ALA A 49 -15.63 13.97 -20.06
CA ALA A 49 -15.65 15.44 -20.12
C ALA A 49 -14.46 16.03 -20.89
N MET A 50 -13.42 15.25 -21.18
CA MET A 50 -12.24 15.71 -21.91
C MET A 50 -12.44 15.60 -23.43
N PRO A 51 -11.97 16.56 -24.24
CA PRO A 51 -11.95 16.42 -25.69
C PRO A 51 -11.14 15.18 -26.10
N LEU A 52 -11.70 14.37 -27.02
CA LEU A 52 -11.09 13.09 -27.41
C LEU A 52 -9.65 13.24 -27.89
N ALA A 53 -9.35 14.26 -28.71
CA ALA A 53 -8.00 14.51 -29.22
C ALA A 53 -6.98 14.79 -28.10
N VAL A 54 -7.39 15.48 -27.04
CA VAL A 54 -6.53 15.76 -25.87
C VAL A 54 -6.28 14.47 -25.09
N LEU A 55 -7.31 13.63 -24.94
CA LEU A 55 -7.17 12.35 -24.26
C LEU A 55 -6.29 11.37 -25.04
N GLU A 56 -6.41 11.34 -26.37
CA GLU A 56 -5.55 10.53 -27.25
C GLU A 56 -4.07 10.89 -27.10
N GLU A 57 -3.76 12.19 -27.13
CA GLU A 57 -2.40 12.70 -26.94
C GLU A 57 -1.86 12.32 -25.55
N TRP A 58 -2.66 12.52 -24.51
CA TRP A 58 -2.26 12.17 -23.14
C TRP A 58 -2.04 10.66 -22.96
N VAL A 59 -2.92 9.80 -23.49
CA VAL A 59 -2.73 8.34 -23.43
C VAL A 59 -1.47 7.93 -24.16
N ALA A 60 -1.19 8.49 -25.35
CA ALA A 60 0.04 8.20 -26.09
C ALA A 60 1.30 8.64 -25.33
N GLN A 61 1.27 9.81 -24.67
CA GLN A 61 2.35 10.28 -23.80
C GLN A 61 2.61 9.31 -22.65
N ILE A 62 1.56 8.88 -21.94
CA ILE A 62 1.65 7.94 -20.82
C ILE A 62 2.18 6.57 -21.27
N GLU A 63 1.69 6.05 -22.40
CA GLU A 63 2.15 4.77 -22.97
C GLU A 63 3.65 4.81 -23.32
N GLY A 64 4.12 5.92 -23.88
CA GLY A 64 5.53 6.14 -24.23
C GLY A 64 6.43 6.47 -23.04
N ALA A 65 5.86 6.88 -21.91
CA ALA A 65 6.63 7.29 -20.75
C ALA A 65 7.22 6.07 -19.99
N PRO A 66 8.46 6.17 -19.48
CA PRO A 66 9.04 5.19 -18.56
C PRO A 66 8.18 5.00 -17.31
N ALA A 67 8.25 3.80 -16.70
CA ALA A 67 7.49 3.44 -15.50
C ALA A 67 7.91 4.23 -14.24
N ASP A 68 8.98 5.01 -14.31
CA ASP A 68 9.45 5.89 -13.25
C ASP A 68 9.23 7.39 -13.53
N SER A 69 8.62 7.73 -14.67
CA SER A 69 8.31 9.11 -15.03
C SER A 69 7.27 9.74 -14.10
N PRO A 70 7.33 11.07 -13.85
CA PRO A 70 6.37 11.75 -12.96
C PRO A 70 4.90 11.54 -13.34
N ASP A 71 4.57 11.59 -14.62
CA ASP A 71 3.21 11.43 -15.11
C ASP A 71 2.69 10.00 -14.89
N TRP A 72 3.54 9.00 -15.14
CA TRP A 72 3.22 7.59 -14.88
C TRP A 72 2.95 7.34 -13.41
N LEU A 73 3.81 7.86 -12.53
CA LEU A 73 3.61 7.71 -11.09
C LEU A 73 2.33 8.40 -10.65
N SER A 74 2.07 9.62 -11.12
CA SER A 74 0.84 10.35 -10.79
C SER A 74 -0.40 9.53 -11.16
N LEU A 75 -0.40 8.90 -12.33
CA LEU A 75 -1.47 7.99 -12.73
C LEU A 75 -1.62 6.82 -11.74
N ILE A 76 -0.54 6.12 -11.44
CA ILE A 76 -0.55 4.98 -10.53
C ILE A 76 -1.05 5.39 -9.14
N GLU A 77 -0.54 6.49 -8.59
CA GLU A 77 -0.96 7.03 -7.28
C GLU A 77 -2.47 7.31 -7.24
N ASN A 78 -3.08 7.75 -8.35
CA ASN A 78 -4.53 7.99 -8.41
C ASN A 78 -5.36 6.71 -8.64
N LEU A 79 -4.75 5.63 -9.12
CA LEU A 79 -5.41 4.35 -9.38
C LEU A 79 -5.29 3.37 -8.21
N THR A 80 -4.26 3.49 -7.37
CA THR A 80 -4.06 2.62 -6.21
C THR A 80 -4.96 3.02 -5.04
N ILE A 81 -5.38 2.02 -4.26
CA ILE A 81 -6.13 2.24 -3.01
C ILE A 81 -5.12 2.42 -1.89
N HIS A 82 -5.09 3.62 -1.30
CA HIS A 82 -4.16 3.99 -0.23
C HIS A 82 -4.73 3.79 1.17
N GLU A 83 -5.72 2.91 1.32
CA GLU A 83 -6.23 2.66 2.65
C GLU A 83 -5.15 1.88 3.43
N THR A 84 -4.68 2.41 4.55
CA THR A 84 -3.80 1.73 5.53
C THR A 84 -4.04 2.28 6.93
N TYR A 85 -3.77 1.47 7.96
CA TYR A 85 -3.80 1.84 9.38
C TYR A 85 -3.13 0.77 10.23
N PHE A 86 -2.70 1.16 11.43
CA PHE A 86 -2.02 0.27 12.35
C PHE A 86 -2.92 -0.89 12.77
N PHE A 87 -2.37 -2.10 12.67
CA PHE A 87 -3.02 -3.34 13.10
C PHE A 87 -4.37 -3.63 12.43
N ARG A 88 -4.52 -3.23 11.17
CA ARG A 88 -5.71 -3.50 10.35
C ARG A 88 -6.22 -4.93 10.46
N ASP A 89 -5.33 -5.89 10.28
CA ASP A 89 -5.66 -7.30 10.41
C ASP A 89 -5.11 -7.82 11.73
N LEU A 90 -5.64 -7.32 12.84
CA LEU A 90 -5.19 -7.70 14.19
C LEU A 90 -5.04 -9.22 14.38
N PRO A 91 -5.94 -10.10 13.86
CA PRO A 91 -5.73 -11.55 13.95
C PRO A 91 -4.42 -12.05 13.34
N HIS A 92 -3.92 -11.44 12.24
CA HIS A 92 -2.62 -11.78 11.66
C HIS A 92 -1.48 -11.40 12.61
N HIS A 93 -1.53 -10.21 13.22
CA HIS A 93 -0.53 -9.78 14.19
C HIS A 93 -0.55 -10.65 15.46
N THR A 94 -1.73 -11.03 15.94
CA THR A 94 -1.88 -11.96 17.08
C THR A 94 -1.28 -13.32 16.77
N TYR A 95 -1.55 -13.88 15.58
CA TYR A 95 -0.96 -15.14 15.16
C TYR A 95 0.56 -15.04 15.03
N LEU A 96 1.05 -13.94 14.44
CA LEU A 96 2.47 -13.67 14.30
C LEU A 96 3.18 -13.65 15.66
N ARG A 97 2.67 -12.87 16.64
CA ARG A 97 3.23 -12.78 18.01
C ARG A 97 3.14 -14.10 18.77
N GLY A 98 1.99 -14.76 18.73
CA GLY A 98 1.72 -15.93 19.57
C GLY A 98 2.28 -17.25 19.05
N HIS A 99 2.54 -17.37 17.74
CA HIS A 99 2.87 -18.66 17.12
C HIS A 99 4.10 -18.62 16.22
N LEU A 100 4.18 -17.69 15.27
CA LEU A 100 5.27 -17.69 14.29
C LEU A 100 6.57 -17.13 14.85
N LEU A 101 6.53 -15.96 15.50
CA LEU A 101 7.72 -15.31 16.04
C LEU A 101 8.41 -16.15 17.13
N PRO A 102 7.71 -16.79 18.09
CA PRO A 102 8.37 -17.66 19.07
C PRO A 102 9.17 -18.79 18.42
N ARG A 103 8.64 -19.38 17.34
CA ARG A 103 9.33 -20.41 16.57
C ARG A 103 10.56 -19.85 15.85
N LEU A 104 10.41 -18.72 15.16
CA LEU A 104 11.51 -18.07 14.44
C LEU A 104 12.63 -17.61 15.38
N ILE A 105 12.28 -17.10 16.57
CA ILE A 105 13.23 -16.74 17.63
C ILE A 105 14.01 -17.98 18.06
N ALA A 106 13.35 -19.10 18.34
CA ALA A 106 14.05 -20.33 18.70
C ALA A 106 14.99 -20.82 17.59
N GLU A 107 14.53 -20.81 16.33
CA GLU A 107 15.32 -21.22 15.17
C GLU A 107 16.52 -20.30 14.88
N ARG A 108 16.41 -19.02 15.24
CA ARG A 108 17.44 -17.99 14.98
C ARG A 108 18.26 -17.60 16.20
N ALA A 109 18.14 -18.33 17.31
CA ALA A 109 18.81 -18.01 18.57
C ALA A 109 20.34 -17.85 18.46
N THR A 110 20.98 -18.57 17.53
CA THR A 110 22.42 -18.46 17.25
C THR A 110 22.77 -17.19 16.48
N THR A 111 21.99 -16.81 15.46
CA THR A 111 22.28 -15.64 14.62
C THR A 111 21.74 -14.34 15.21
N ARG A 112 20.66 -14.42 16.00
CA ARG A 112 19.92 -13.28 16.59
C ARG A 112 19.52 -12.22 15.56
N ILE A 113 19.10 -12.66 14.37
CA ILE A 113 18.66 -11.80 13.27
C ILE A 113 17.27 -12.25 12.83
N LEU A 114 16.33 -11.32 12.82
CA LEU A 114 14.99 -11.48 12.24
C LEU A 114 14.81 -10.49 11.10
N ARG A 115 14.40 -10.99 9.95
CA ARG A 115 14.15 -10.22 8.73
C ARG A 115 12.69 -10.40 8.33
N LEU A 116 11.97 -9.29 8.22
CA LEU A 116 10.58 -9.25 7.81
C LEU A 116 10.42 -8.34 6.58
N TRP A 117 9.40 -8.62 5.78
CA TRP A 117 9.09 -7.83 4.59
C TRP A 117 7.59 -7.51 4.56
N SER A 118 7.26 -6.22 4.59
CA SER A 118 5.93 -5.69 4.26
C SER A 118 5.92 -5.32 2.77
N ALA A 119 5.24 -6.15 1.98
CA ALA A 119 5.11 -6.00 0.53
C ALA A 119 3.79 -5.26 0.22
N GLY A 120 3.90 -4.01 -0.22
CA GLY A 120 2.77 -3.08 -0.28
C GLY A 120 2.58 -2.33 1.05
N CYS A 121 3.67 -1.73 1.56
CA CYS A 121 3.68 -1.15 2.91
C CYS A 121 2.87 0.14 3.06
N ALA A 122 2.37 0.72 1.96
CA ALA A 122 1.67 2.00 1.93
C ALA A 122 2.43 3.07 2.74
N THR A 123 1.74 3.80 3.62
CA THR A 123 2.33 4.84 4.49
C THR A 123 3.05 4.29 5.72
N GLY A 124 3.34 2.99 5.75
CA GLY A 124 4.28 2.36 6.68
C GLY A 124 3.66 1.72 7.91
N GLU A 125 2.35 1.85 8.14
CA GLU A 125 1.70 1.36 9.35
C GLU A 125 1.90 -0.16 9.55
N GLU A 126 1.83 -0.95 8.49
CA GLU A 126 2.10 -2.39 8.56
C GLU A 126 3.58 -2.67 8.85
N ALA A 127 4.51 -1.99 8.17
CA ALA A 127 5.94 -2.18 8.38
C ALA A 127 6.37 -1.85 9.82
N TYR A 128 5.87 -0.74 10.37
CA TYR A 128 6.09 -0.39 11.77
C TYR A 128 5.36 -1.34 12.72
N GLY A 129 4.14 -1.76 12.40
CA GLY A 129 3.40 -2.77 13.16
C GLY A 129 4.15 -4.11 13.24
N LEU A 130 4.78 -4.55 12.17
CA LEU A 130 5.63 -5.75 12.15
C LEU A 130 6.86 -5.57 13.05
N ALA A 131 7.51 -4.42 13.02
CA ALA A 131 8.65 -4.11 13.90
C ALA A 131 8.24 -4.16 15.37
N ILE A 132 7.16 -3.46 15.71
CA ILE A 132 6.58 -3.40 17.06
C ILE A 132 6.26 -4.82 17.56
N VAL A 133 5.49 -5.60 16.79
CA VAL A 133 5.10 -6.96 17.18
C VAL A 133 6.31 -7.89 17.33
N THR A 134 7.33 -7.73 16.50
CA THR A 134 8.56 -8.51 16.58
C THR A 134 9.32 -8.22 17.87
N LEU A 135 9.48 -6.94 18.22
CA LEU A 135 10.14 -6.53 19.45
C LEU A 135 9.35 -6.98 20.69
N GLU A 136 8.03 -6.87 20.67
CA GLU A 136 7.15 -7.38 21.71
C GLU A 136 7.29 -8.91 21.88
N ALA A 137 7.36 -9.69 20.80
CA ALA A 137 7.58 -11.13 20.88
C ALA A 137 8.97 -11.49 21.43
N LEU A 138 10.00 -10.70 21.10
CA LEU A 138 11.33 -10.84 21.70
C LEU A 138 11.29 -10.56 23.21
N ALA A 139 10.53 -9.56 23.65
CA ALA A 139 10.32 -9.28 25.07
C ALA A 139 9.61 -10.43 25.79
N ASP A 140 8.54 -10.97 25.20
CA ASP A 140 7.80 -12.12 25.74
C ASP A 140 8.70 -13.38 25.89
N ALA A 141 9.64 -13.55 24.96
CA ALA A 141 10.63 -14.64 24.98
C ALA A 141 11.84 -14.38 25.91
N GLY A 142 11.90 -13.23 26.60
CA GLY A 142 13.00 -12.86 27.49
C GLY A 142 14.27 -12.39 26.78
N HIS A 143 14.16 -12.01 25.51
CA HIS A 143 15.27 -11.51 24.67
C HIS A 143 15.27 -9.99 24.48
N ALA A 144 14.28 -9.28 25.03
CA ALA A 144 14.27 -7.83 25.06
C ALA A 144 13.83 -7.32 26.44
N ARG A 145 14.31 -6.15 26.83
CA ARG A 145 13.97 -5.48 28.10
C ARG A 145 13.35 -4.12 27.81
N ARG A 146 12.26 -3.80 28.51
CA ARG A 146 11.63 -2.48 28.45
C ARG A 146 12.41 -1.45 29.25
N THR A 147 12.64 -0.30 28.64
CA THR A 147 13.31 0.87 29.21
C THR A 147 12.46 2.12 28.96
N ALA A 148 12.93 3.27 29.46
CA ALA A 148 12.25 4.55 29.21
C ALA A 148 12.30 4.98 27.74
N GLN A 149 13.21 4.39 26.95
CA GLN A 149 13.44 4.70 25.53
C GLN A 149 12.82 3.67 24.58
N GLY A 150 12.13 2.65 25.09
CA GLY A 150 11.50 1.59 24.30
C GLY A 150 11.95 0.18 24.72
N LEU A 151 12.15 -0.72 23.75
CA LEU A 151 12.70 -2.06 24.00
C LEU A 151 14.18 -2.11 23.61
N GLU A 152 15.02 -2.53 24.55
CA GLU A 152 16.43 -2.85 24.33
C GLU A 152 16.61 -4.34 24.10
N THR A 153 17.30 -4.73 23.03
CA THR A 153 17.62 -6.11 22.70
C THR A 153 18.97 -6.19 21.99
N ASP A 154 19.63 -7.34 22.09
CA ASP A 154 20.83 -7.68 21.32
C ASP A 154 20.49 -8.39 19.99
N TRP A 155 19.21 -8.56 19.69
CA TRP A 155 18.73 -9.04 18.40
C TRP A 155 18.71 -7.94 17.36
N THR A 156 19.11 -8.28 16.14
CA THR A 156 18.92 -7.42 14.98
C THR A 156 17.55 -7.70 14.36
N VAL A 157 16.68 -6.70 14.34
CA VAL A 157 15.38 -6.76 13.66
C VAL A 157 15.41 -5.83 12.46
N GLU A 158 15.26 -6.39 11.27
CA GLU A 158 15.19 -5.65 10.01
C GLU A 158 13.79 -5.82 9.40
N VAL A 159 13.10 -4.71 9.16
CA VAL A 159 11.83 -4.71 8.41
C VAL A 159 12.02 -3.94 7.12
N LEU A 160 11.89 -4.62 5.99
CA LEU A 160 11.84 -3.99 4.68
C LEU A 160 10.38 -3.63 4.37
N GLY A 161 10.10 -2.36 4.12
CA GLY A 161 8.83 -1.91 3.55
C GLY A 161 9.03 -1.52 2.09
N THR A 162 8.25 -2.12 1.19
CA THR A 162 8.27 -1.75 -0.23
C THR A 162 6.88 -1.39 -0.70
N ASP A 163 6.74 -0.34 -1.49
CA ASP A 163 5.48 0.02 -2.16
C ASP A 163 5.75 0.59 -3.55
N LEU A 164 4.74 0.53 -4.41
CA LEU A 164 4.75 1.19 -5.71
C LEU A 164 4.57 2.71 -5.57
N SER A 165 3.83 3.14 -4.55
CA SER A 165 3.59 4.55 -4.23
C SER A 165 4.84 5.19 -3.62
N ARG A 166 5.47 6.10 -4.37
CA ARG A 166 6.61 6.89 -3.86
C ARG A 166 6.16 7.92 -2.83
N ILE A 167 4.91 8.37 -2.91
CA ILE A 167 4.36 9.29 -1.91
C ILE A 167 4.20 8.54 -0.59
N ALA A 168 3.61 7.34 -0.63
CA ALA A 168 3.40 6.54 0.57
C ALA A 168 4.72 6.10 1.22
N VAL A 169 5.71 5.66 0.44
CA VAL A 169 7.05 5.31 0.96
C VAL A 169 7.74 6.52 1.61
N ARG A 170 7.58 7.73 1.06
CA ARG A 170 8.12 8.95 1.68
C ARG A 170 7.41 9.26 3.01
N GLN A 171 6.09 9.09 3.06
CA GLN A 171 5.34 9.25 4.31
C GLN A 171 5.76 8.22 5.35
N ALA A 172 5.94 6.95 4.94
CA ALA A 172 6.46 5.88 5.79
C ALA A 172 7.82 6.27 6.36
N ALA A 173 8.76 6.74 5.53
CA ALA A 173 10.08 7.17 5.97
C ALA A 173 10.05 8.34 6.97
N ASN A 174 9.03 9.20 6.91
CA ASN A 174 8.84 10.29 7.86
C ASN A 174 8.29 9.81 9.22
N ALA A 175 7.64 8.64 9.28
CA ALA A 175 7.07 8.05 10.49
C ALA A 175 6.14 8.97 11.31
N CYS A 176 5.48 9.93 10.65
CA CYS A 176 4.59 10.91 11.28
C CYS A 176 3.13 10.63 10.88
N TYR A 177 2.26 10.45 11.87
CA TYR A 177 0.88 10.01 11.67
C TYR A 177 -0.10 10.95 12.39
N GLY A 178 -1.19 11.33 11.71
CA GLY A 178 -2.25 12.14 12.31
C GLY A 178 -3.27 11.28 13.08
N GLY A 179 -3.82 11.80 14.17
CA GLY A 179 -4.76 11.08 15.05
C GLY A 179 -6.24 11.30 14.78
N GLU A 180 -6.63 12.17 13.84
CA GLU A 180 -8.03 12.58 13.66
C GLU A 180 -8.82 11.63 12.74
N GLY A 181 -10.10 11.41 13.08
CA GLY A 181 -11.07 10.70 12.24
C GLY A 181 -10.74 9.23 11.99
N LEU A 182 -10.93 8.76 10.75
CA LEU A 182 -10.53 7.42 10.30
C LEU A 182 -9.01 7.36 10.02
N GLY A 183 -8.22 7.93 10.92
CA GLY A 183 -6.77 8.03 10.79
C GLY A 183 -6.03 6.69 10.98
N PRO A 184 -4.70 6.70 10.86
CA PRO A 184 -3.82 5.55 11.09
C PRO A 184 -4.03 4.82 12.43
N PHE A 185 -4.53 5.50 13.46
CA PHE A 185 -4.70 4.94 14.81
C PHE A 185 -6.10 4.41 15.12
N ARG A 186 -7.06 4.48 14.19
CA ARG A 186 -8.50 4.26 14.45
C ARG A 186 -8.88 2.91 15.10
N GLU A 187 -8.06 1.89 14.89
CA GLU A 187 -8.28 0.52 15.40
C GLU A 187 -7.05 0.00 16.16
N MET A 188 -6.11 0.88 16.51
CA MET A 188 -4.89 0.49 17.18
C MET A 188 -5.19 0.04 18.62
N PRO A 189 -4.75 -1.15 19.05
CA PRO A 189 -4.88 -1.56 20.44
C PRO A 189 -4.06 -0.65 21.36
N SER A 190 -4.61 -0.32 22.52
CA SER A 190 -3.98 0.59 23.50
C SER A 190 -2.59 0.17 23.94
N ASP A 191 -2.33 -1.14 23.99
CA ASP A 191 -1.04 -1.71 24.39
C ASP A 191 0.10 -1.31 23.45
N TYR A 192 -0.22 -0.88 22.23
CA TYR A 192 0.76 -0.43 21.26
C TYR A 192 0.95 1.09 21.23
N GLU A 193 0.11 1.87 21.91
CA GLU A 193 0.18 3.35 21.90
C GLU A 193 1.50 3.87 22.46
N SER A 194 2.11 3.15 23.41
CA SER A 194 3.40 3.52 24.00
C SER A 194 4.58 3.51 23.02
N TRP A 195 4.39 2.99 21.80
CA TRP A 195 5.41 2.98 20.75
C TRP A 195 5.51 4.31 19.99
N PHE A 196 4.62 5.25 20.26
CA PHE A 196 4.55 6.54 19.57
C PHE A 196 4.83 7.68 20.55
N VAL A 197 5.48 8.72 20.04
CA VAL A 197 5.71 9.97 20.78
C VAL A 197 4.87 11.07 20.13
N PRO A 198 4.07 11.82 20.90
CA PRO A 198 3.32 12.94 20.36
C PRO A 198 4.23 14.01 19.77
N LEU A 199 3.96 14.43 18.54
CA LEU A 199 4.67 15.53 17.88
C LEU A 199 4.03 16.87 18.25
N GLY A 200 4.86 17.85 18.62
CA GLY A 200 4.39 19.17 19.06
C GLY A 200 4.07 19.30 20.55
N ALA A 201 4.42 18.28 21.34
CA ALA A 201 4.36 18.31 22.81
C ALA A 201 5.78 18.37 23.42
N GLU A 202 6.51 19.45 23.14
CA GLU A 202 7.59 19.98 24.00
C GLU A 202 7.38 21.52 24.00
N ALA A 203 7.24 22.26 25.10
CA ALA A 203 7.38 21.99 26.53
C ALA A 203 6.34 22.82 27.33
#